data_AF-A0A5M4EUP7-F1
#
_entry.id   AF-A0A5M4EUP7-F1
#
_cell.length_a   1.000
_cell.length_b   1.000
_cell.length_c   1.000
_cell.angle_alpha   90.00
_cell.angle_beta   90.00
_cell.angle_gamma   90.00
#
_symmetry.space_group_name_H-M   'P 1'
#
loop_
_entity.id
_entity.type
_entity.pdbx_description
1 polymer ?
#
loop_
_entity_poly.entity_id
_entity_poly.type
_entity_poly.pdbx_seq_one_letter_code
_entity_poly.pdbx_strand_id
1 'polypeptide(L)' 'SSSEGLFSEMTSAGAFAGLESLIESGEIEQGSNVCVPVTGSGLKEPLEQVDN' A
#
# COMPACT_ATOMS: atom_id res chain seq x y z
N SER A 1 -6.96 -7.08 7.33
CA SER A 1 -8.25 -6.58 6.82
C SER A 1 -8.04 -6.14 5.38
N SER A 2 -8.92 -6.53 4.45
CA SER A 2 -8.90 -6.13 3.04
C SER A 2 -10.04 -5.13 2.76
N SER A 3 -10.01 -3.95 3.38
CA SER A 3 -11.16 -3.04 3.47
C SER A 3 -11.35 -2.11 2.27
N GLU A 4 -10.26 -1.67 1.63
CA GLU A 4 -10.30 -0.58 0.65
C GLU A 4 -10.60 -1.03 -0.79
N GLY A 5 -10.64 -2.34 -1.05
CA GLY A 5 -10.81 -2.88 -2.41
C GLY A 5 -9.65 -2.57 -3.36
N LEU A 6 -8.48 -2.18 -2.83
CA LEU A 6 -7.27 -1.90 -3.59
C LEU A 6 -6.43 -3.16 -3.77
N PHE A 7 -6.16 -3.54 -5.02
CA PHE A 7 -5.23 -4.62 -5.37
C PHE A 7 -4.06 -4.04 -6.17
N SER A 8 -2.99 -3.66 -5.48
CA SER A 8 -1.79 -3.02 -6.05
C SER A 8 -0.60 -3.97 -6.11
N GLU A 9 0.39 -3.64 -6.95
CA GLU A 9 1.70 -4.29 -6.92
C GLU A 9 2.39 -4.13 -5.55
N MET A 10 3.32 -5.03 -5.22
CA MET A 10 3.96 -5.06 -3.89
C MET A 10 4.76 -3.79 -3.61
N THR A 11 5.40 -3.22 -4.63
CA THR A 11 6.18 -1.98 -4.50
C THR A 11 5.29 -0.78 -4.16
N SER A 12 4.05 -0.73 -4.68
CA SER A 12 3.08 0.31 -4.34
C SER A 12 2.59 0.17 -2.89
N ALA A 13 2.47 -1.05 -2.36
CA ALA A 13 2.09 -1.28 -0.97
C ALA A 13 3.10 -0.70 0.04
N GLY A 14 4.39 -0.69 -0.31
CA GLY A 14 5.45 -0.10 0.51
C GLY A 14 5.25 1.40 0.80
N ALA A 15 4.66 2.15 -0.14
CA ALA A 15 4.36 3.57 0.07
C ALA A 15 3.30 3.79 1.16
N PHE A 16 2.32 2.89 1.29
CA PHE A 16 1.31 2.94 2.35
C PHE A 16 1.92 2.62 3.72
N ALA A 17 2.79 1.62 3.80
CA ALA A 17 3.51 1.29 5.04
C ALA A 17 4.40 2.45 5.51
N GLY A 18 5.09 3.10 4.56
CA GLY A 18 5.86 4.32 4.83
C GLY A 18 4.99 5.48 5.32
N LEU A 19 3.82 5.69 4.71
CA LEU A 19 2.86 6.70 5.15
C LEU A 19 2.37 6.43 6.58
N GLU A 20 2.02 5.19 6.91
CA GLU A 20 1.62 4.79 8.27
C GLU A 20 2.72 5.11 9.27
N SER A 21 3.97 4.73 8.98
CA SER A 21 5.12 5.02 9.84
C SER A 21 5.36 6.52 10.05
N LEU A 22 5.20 7.34 9.01
CA LEU A 22 5.37 8.79 9.09
C LEU A 22 4.26 9.49 9.89
N ILE A 23 3.03 8.95 9.84
CA ILE A 23 1.93 9.42 10.68
C ILE A 23 2.19 9.04 12.14
N GLU A 24 2.61 7.80 12.40
CA GLU A 24 2.93 7.32 13.76
C GLU A 24 4.08 8.08 14.40
N SER A 25 5.11 8.45 13.62
CA SER A 25 6.23 9.24 14.10
C SER A 25 5.94 10.74 14.25
N GLY A 26 4.78 11.21 13.77
CA GLY A 26 4.39 12.62 13.80
C GLY A 26 5.05 13.49 12.72
N GLU A 27 5.72 12.90 11.73
CA GLU A 27 6.32 13.61 10.60
C GLU A 27 5.26 14.05 9.59
N ILE A 28 4.14 13.31 9.51
CA ILE A 28 2.93 13.70 8.78
C ILE A 28 1.79 13.86 9.79
N GLU A 29 1.16 15.04 9.82
CA GLU A 29 0.05 15.33 10.73
C GLU A 29 -1.19 14.49 10.39
N GLN A 30 -1.81 13.92 11.41
CA GLN A 30 -3.08 13.21 11.27
C GLN A 30 -4.16 14.13 10.68
N GLY A 31 -4.85 13.68 9.62
CA GLY A 31 -5.84 14.47 8.89
C GLY A 31 -5.30 15.25 7.69
N SER A 32 -4.00 15.17 7.41
CA SER A 32 -3.40 15.71 6.19
C SER A 32 -3.98 15.04 4.93
N ASN A 33 -4.17 15.83 3.87
CA ASN A 33 -4.48 15.30 2.55
C ASN A 33 -3.19 14.83 1.87
N VAL A 34 -3.02 13.52 1.71
CA VAL A 34 -1.83 12.91 1.10
C VAL A 34 -2.22 12.17 -0.17
N CYS A 35 -1.40 12.32 -1.22
CA CYS A 35 -1.52 11.54 -2.46
C CYS A 35 -0.47 10.42 -2.46
N VAL A 36 -0.91 9.16 -2.42
CA VAL A 36 -0.04 7.99 -2.55
C VAL A 36 -0.14 7.45 -3.98
N PRO A 37 0.93 7.49 -4.78
CA PRO A 37 0.89 6.98 -6.14
C PRO A 37 0.87 5.44 -6.14
N VAL A 38 -0.18 4.87 -6.73
CA VAL A 38 -0.22 3.44 -7.07
C VAL A 38 0.22 3.29 -8.52
N THR A 39 1.47 2.87 -8.71
CA THR A 39 2.09 2.81 -10.05
C THR A 39 1.77 1.51 -10.80
N GLY A 40 1.20 0.53 -10.12
CA GLY A 40 0.89 -0.76 -10.72
C GLY A 40 -0.27 -1.51 -10.07
N SER A 41 -1.02 -2.20 -10.94
CA SER A 41 -2.02 -3.17 -10.52
C SER A 41 -1.37 -4.43 -9.96
N GLY A 42 -1.98 -5.01 -8.91
CA GLY A 42 -1.60 -6.32 -8.38
C GLY A 42 -1.81 -7.46 -9.36
N LEU A 43 -2.57 -7.25 -10.45
CA LEU A 43 -2.74 -8.22 -11.54
C LEU A 43 -1.43 -8.50 -12.31
N LYS A 44 -0.40 -7.68 -12.11
CA LYS A 44 0.94 -7.90 -12.67
C LYS A 44 1.74 -8.95 -11.89
N GLU A 45 1.42 -9.17 -10.62
CA GLU A 45 2.16 -10.11 -9.79
C GLU A 45 1.76 -11.54 -10.16
N PRO A 46 2.71 -12.50 -10.19
CA PRO A 46 2.36 -13.90 -10.29
C PRO A 46 1.43 -14.26 -9.15
N LEU A 47 0.36 -15.02 -9.43
CA LEU A 47 -0.38 -15.67 -8.36
C LEU A 47 0.61 -16.55 -7.61
N GLU A 48 0.68 -16.42 -6.28
CA GLU A 48 1.44 -17.36 -5.46
C GLU A 48 0.96 -18.76 -5.84
N GLN A 49 1.88 -19.59 -6.34
CA GLN A 49 1.61 -20.99 -6.57
C GLN A 49 1.43 -21.61 -5.19
N VAL A 50 0.19 -21.86 -4.81
CA VAL A 50 -0.11 -22.69 -3.66
C VAL A 50 0.28 -24.11 -4.08
N ASP A 51 1.48 -24.53 -3.70
CA ASP A 51 1.91 -25.92 -3.88
C ASP A 51 0.89 -26.83 -3.19
N ASN A 52 0.37 -27.82 -3.93
CA ASN A 52 -0.54 -28.86 -3.44
C ASN A 52 0.21 -29.94 -2.65
#